data_AF-A0A7C4DCD0-F1
#
_entry.id   AF-A0A7C4DCD0-F1
#
_cell.length_a   1.000
_cell.length_b   1.000
_cell.length_c   1.000
_cell.angle_alpha   90.00
_cell.angle_beta   90.00
_cell.angle_gamma   90.00
#
_symmetry.space_group_name_H-M   'P 1'
#
loop_
_entity.id
_entity.type
_entity.pdbx_description
1 polymer ?
#
loop_
_entity_poly.entity_id
_entity_poly.type
_entity_poly.pdbx_seq_one_letter_code
_entity_poly.pdbx_strand_id
1 'polypeptide(L)'
;MPREFRYRGYTLEELMDMSMDEFIQLLTARARRSLRRGLSYEQRKLLEKVRIWKENGGNGKPIKTHARDMIILPEMVGVTIHVHNGKEFVPVEIKPEMIGHYLGEFAITNKPVKHGTPGIGASRSSMYVPLK
;
A
#
# COMPACT_ATOMS: atom_id res chain seq x y z
N MET A 1 -14.23 -23.34 -1.38
CA MET A 1 -12.92 -23.52 -2.04
C MET A 1 -12.17 -22.20 -1.97
N PRO A 2 -10.93 -22.15 -1.48
CA PRO A 2 -10.13 -20.92 -1.49
C PRO A 2 -10.02 -20.44 -2.93
N ARG A 3 -10.36 -19.18 -3.20
CA ARG A 3 -10.15 -18.60 -4.53
C ARG A 3 -8.65 -18.38 -4.68
N GLU A 4 -8.01 -19.12 -5.58
CA GLU A 4 -6.63 -18.87 -5.97
C GLU A 4 -6.50 -17.43 -6.49
N PHE A 5 -5.57 -16.68 -5.92
CA PHE A 5 -5.31 -15.32 -6.36
C PHE A 5 -4.65 -15.35 -7.75
N ARG A 6 -5.24 -14.64 -8.70
CA ARG A 6 -4.66 -14.43 -10.03
C ARG A 6 -4.64 -12.95 -10.36
N TYR A 7 -3.48 -12.45 -10.77
CA TYR A 7 -3.32 -11.07 -11.24
C TYR A 7 -3.27 -11.09 -12.77
N ARG A 8 -4.31 -10.53 -13.41
CA ARG A 8 -4.44 -10.47 -14.88
C ARG A 8 -4.25 -11.81 -15.60
N GLY A 9 -4.65 -12.90 -14.95
CA GLY A 9 -4.56 -14.26 -15.48
C GLY A 9 -3.38 -15.09 -14.95
N TYR A 10 -2.38 -14.44 -14.34
CA TYR A 10 -1.17 -15.10 -13.82
C TYR A 10 -1.28 -15.39 -12.33
N THR A 11 -0.71 -16.51 -11.90
CA THR A 11 -0.52 -16.86 -10.50
C THR A 11 0.64 -16.07 -9.86
N LEU A 12 0.74 -16.08 -8.54
CA LEU A 12 1.81 -15.37 -7.84
C LEU A 12 3.20 -15.93 -8.18
N GLU A 13 3.31 -17.26 -8.31
CA GLU A 13 4.56 -17.95 -8.62
C GLU A 13 5.03 -17.59 -10.03
N GLU A 14 4.13 -17.65 -11.02
CA GLU A 14 4.42 -17.22 -12.38
C GLU A 14 4.86 -15.75 -12.43
N LEU A 15 4.21 -14.86 -11.67
CA LEU A 15 4.61 -13.44 -11.61
C LEU A 15 6.00 -13.21 -10.98
N MET A 16 6.47 -14.12 -10.12
CA MET A 16 7.80 -14.03 -9.52
C MET A 16 8.89 -14.54 -10.48
N ASP A 17 8.56 -15.53 -11.31
CA ASP A 17 9.49 -16.10 -12.29
C ASP A 17 9.59 -15.26 -13.57
N MET A 18 8.56 -14.47 -13.87
CA MET A 18 8.54 -13.56 -15.03
C MET A 18 9.61 -12.48 -14.93
N SER A 19 10.12 -12.06 -16.10
CA SER A 19 11.04 -10.93 -16.16
C SER A 19 10.34 -9.62 -15.77
N MET A 20 11.11 -8.69 -15.19
CA MET A 20 10.59 -7.37 -14.81
C MET A 20 9.98 -6.62 -16.02
N ASP A 21 10.55 -6.80 -17.21
CA ASP A 21 10.08 -6.15 -18.44
C ASP A 21 8.72 -6.68 -18.89
N GLU A 22 8.49 -7.99 -18.80
CA GLU A 22 7.18 -8.60 -19.08
C GLU A 22 6.15 -8.17 -18.01
N PHE A 23 6.54 -8.15 -16.74
CA PHE A 23 5.69 -7.66 -15.66
C PHE A 23 5.28 -6.19 -15.86
N ILE A 24 6.20 -5.33 -16.31
CA ILE A 24 5.92 -3.92 -16.62
C ILE A 24 4.85 -3.78 -17.71
N GLN A 25 4.79 -4.70 -18.68
CA GLN A 25 3.73 -4.71 -19.69
C GLN A 25 2.37 -5.05 -19.09
N LEU A 26 2.33 -5.91 -18.07
CA LEU A 26 1.11 -6.26 -17.35
C LEU A 26 0.59 -5.15 -16.42
N LEU A 27 1.36 -4.10 -16.11
CA LEU A 27 0.91 -3.03 -15.21
C LEU A 27 -0.02 -2.00 -15.89
N THR A 28 -0.65 -1.15 -15.08
CA THR A 28 -1.41 0.01 -15.56
C THR A 28 -0.49 1.04 -16.23
N ALA A 29 -1.04 1.89 -17.10
CA ALA A 29 -0.25 2.87 -17.87
C ALA A 29 0.61 3.79 -16.98
N ARG A 30 0.08 4.22 -15.83
CA ARG A 30 0.80 5.05 -14.86
C ARG A 30 1.98 4.31 -14.22
N ALA A 31 1.74 3.09 -13.74
CA ALA A 31 2.76 2.26 -13.12
C ALA A 31 3.87 1.89 -14.13
N ARG A 32 3.49 1.54 -15.36
CA ARG A 32 4.42 1.29 -16.48
C ARG A 32 5.31 2.49 -16.78
N ARG A 33 4.74 3.70 -16.83
CA ARG A 33 5.50 4.94 -17.05
C ARG A 33 6.51 5.19 -15.93
N SER A 34 6.11 4.93 -14.68
CA SER A 34 6.97 5.13 -13.51
C SER A 34 8.18 4.19 -13.57
N LEU A 35 7.97 2.89 -13.82
CA LEU A 35 9.06 1.92 -13.89
C LEU A 35 9.97 2.13 -15.11
N ARG A 36 9.42 2.52 -16.26
CA ARG A 36 10.22 2.89 -17.45
C ARG A 36 11.10 4.12 -17.25
N ARG A 37 10.66 5.07 -16.43
CA ARG A 37 11.50 6.23 -16.05
C ARG A 37 12.61 5.85 -15.06
N GLY A 38 12.49 4.69 -14.44
CA GLY A 38 13.44 4.17 -13.47
C GLY A 38 13.04 4.49 -12.03
N LEU A 39 13.66 3.76 -11.11
CA LEU A 39 13.43 3.88 -9.68
C LEU A 39 14.28 5.00 -9.07
N SER A 40 13.69 5.76 -8.16
CA SER A 40 14.38 6.72 -7.30
C SER A 40 15.38 6.03 -6.38
N TYR A 41 16.35 6.78 -5.85
CA TYR A 41 17.31 6.28 -4.88
C TYR A 41 16.63 5.65 -3.65
N GLU A 42 15.59 6.32 -3.12
CA GLU A 42 14.85 5.83 -1.95
C GLU A 42 14.12 4.52 -2.22
N GLN A 43 13.60 4.35 -3.43
CA GLN A 43 12.90 3.14 -3.87
C GLN A 43 13.87 1.96 -4.00
N ARG A 44 15.07 2.19 -4.54
CA ARG A 44 16.12 1.15 -4.62
C ARG A 44 16.55 0.70 -3.22
N LYS A 45 16.75 1.66 -2.31
CA LYS A 45 17.08 1.38 -0.91
C LYS A 45 15.96 0.59 -0.21
N LEU A 46 14.70 0.83 -0.56
CA LEU A 46 13.58 0.05 -0.05
C LEU A 46 13.62 -1.39 -0.56
N LEU A 47 13.86 -1.61 -1.85
CA LEU A 47 13.98 -2.94 -2.44
C LEU A 47 15.11 -3.76 -1.80
N GLU A 48 16.27 -3.15 -1.63
CA GLU A 48 17.42 -3.80 -0.97
C GLU A 48 17.06 -4.24 0.46
N LYS A 49 16.43 -3.36 1.24
CA LYS A 49 15.96 -3.71 2.59
C LYS A 49 14.95 -4.86 2.58
N VAL A 50 14.04 -4.88 1.59
CA VAL A 50 13.04 -5.96 1.45
C VAL A 50 13.72 -7.30 1.13
N ARG A 51 14.71 -7.30 0.24
CA ARG A 51 15.47 -8.52 -0.11
C ARG A 51 16.22 -9.07 1.10
N ILE A 52 16.96 -8.21 1.81
CA ILE A 52 17.67 -8.58 3.04
C ILE A 52 16.67 -9.12 4.09
N TRP A 53 15.50 -8.49 4.24
CA TRP A 53 14.51 -8.95 5.22
C TRP A 53 13.93 -10.33 4.86
N LYS A 54 13.71 -10.60 3.57
CA LYS A 54 13.28 -11.92 3.09
C LYS A 54 14.35 -13.00 3.28
N GLU A 55 15.61 -12.69 3.00
CA GLU A 55 16.74 -13.60 3.23
C GLU A 55 16.88 -13.98 4.71
N ASN A 56 16.58 -13.05 5.62
CA ASN A 56 16.60 -13.29 7.06
C ASN A 56 15.37 -14.04 7.60
N GLY A 57 14.50 -14.58 6.73
CA GLY A 57 13.38 -15.44 7.12
C GLY A 57 12.28 -14.73 7.92
N GLY A 58 12.15 -13.40 7.80
CA GLY A 58 11.06 -12.64 8.41
C GLY A 58 11.27 -12.21 9.87
N ASN A 59 12.40 -12.55 10.50
CA ASN A 59 12.75 -12.14 11.87
C ASN A 59 13.57 -10.83 11.92
N GLY A 60 13.38 -9.95 10.94
CA GLY A 60 14.13 -8.70 10.80
C GLY A 60 13.48 -7.49 11.48
N LYS A 61 14.27 -6.41 11.59
CA LYS A 61 13.78 -5.09 12.02
C LYS A 61 12.63 -4.61 11.10
N PRO A 62 11.62 -3.91 11.63
CA PRO A 62 10.54 -3.34 10.82
C PRO A 62 11.07 -2.43 9.69
N ILE A 63 10.66 -2.72 8.45
CA ILE A 63 11.07 -1.93 7.28
C ILE A 63 10.28 -0.61 7.27
N LYS A 64 10.94 0.50 7.61
CA LYS A 64 10.36 1.85 7.54
C LYS A 64 10.68 2.53 6.21
N THR A 65 9.69 3.16 5.61
CA THR A 65 9.83 3.90 4.35
C THR A 65 9.07 5.23 4.33
N HIS A 66 9.68 6.22 3.69
CA HIS A 66 9.05 7.48 3.29
C HIS A 66 8.63 7.47 1.81
N ALA A 67 9.14 6.51 1.02
CA ALA A 67 8.82 6.37 -0.41
C ALA A 67 7.41 5.81 -0.58
N ARG A 68 6.41 6.71 -0.60
CA ARG A 68 4.99 6.40 -0.81
C ARG A 68 4.63 6.18 -2.28
N ASP A 69 5.50 6.62 -3.17
CA ASP A 69 5.38 6.53 -4.63
C ASP A 69 5.91 5.21 -5.20
N MET A 70 6.36 4.29 -4.35
CA MET A 70 6.79 2.96 -4.77
C MET A 70 5.59 2.11 -5.18
N ILE A 71 5.73 1.39 -6.29
CA ILE A 71 4.77 0.40 -6.78
C ILE A 71 5.05 -0.93 -6.09
N ILE A 72 4.01 -1.60 -5.63
CA ILE A 72 4.10 -2.93 -5.02
C ILE A 72 4.45 -3.94 -6.11
N LEU A 73 5.62 -4.56 -5.97
CA LEU A 73 6.11 -5.62 -6.84
C LEU A 73 5.76 -7.01 -6.25
N PRO A 74 5.67 -8.07 -7.08
CA PRO A 74 5.43 -9.44 -6.60
C PRO A 74 6.45 -9.88 -5.54
N GLU A 75 7.71 -9.46 -5.69
CA GLU A 75 8.79 -9.70 -4.72
C GLU A 75 8.49 -9.16 -3.31
N MET A 76 7.56 -8.22 -3.12
CA MET A 76 7.26 -7.61 -1.82
C MET A 76 6.12 -8.31 -1.07
N VAL A 77 5.43 -9.26 -1.69
CA VAL A 77 4.29 -9.96 -1.08
C VAL A 77 4.75 -10.73 0.15
N GLY A 78 3.94 -10.64 1.23
CA GLY A 78 4.21 -11.27 2.53
C GLY A 78 5.09 -10.43 3.47
N VAL A 79 5.54 -9.24 3.04
CA VAL A 79 6.37 -8.35 3.86
C VAL A 79 5.50 -7.30 4.53
N THR A 80 5.79 -6.99 5.80
CA THR A 80 5.16 -5.87 6.52
C THR A 80 6.02 -4.61 6.39
N ILE A 81 5.53 -3.64 5.61
CA ILE A 81 6.21 -2.36 5.40
C ILE A 81 5.53 -1.27 6.22
N HIS A 82 6.34 -0.52 6.96
CA HIS A 82 5.91 0.62 7.75
C HIS A 82 6.00 1.89 6.89
N VAL A 83 4.85 2.36 6.41
CA VAL A 83 4.74 3.51 5.50
C VAL A 83 4.45 4.79 6.28
N HIS A 84 5.20 5.85 6.00
CA HIS A 84 5.01 7.13 6.68
C HIS A 84 3.72 7.84 6.23
N ASN A 85 2.83 8.16 7.16
CA ASN A 85 1.59 8.90 6.88
C ASN A 85 1.71 10.43 7.00
N GLY A 86 2.88 10.95 7.37
CA GLY A 86 3.14 12.37 7.65
C GLY A 86 3.31 12.69 9.14
N LYS A 87 2.93 11.76 10.03
CA LYS A 87 3.12 11.88 11.48
C LYS A 87 3.73 10.62 12.08
N GLU A 88 3.16 9.48 11.74
CA GLU A 88 3.49 8.16 12.28
C GLU A 88 3.77 7.18 11.13
N PHE A 89 4.34 6.02 11.46
CA PHE A 89 4.55 4.95 10.49
C PHE A 89 3.44 3.91 10.65
N VAL A 90 2.64 3.73 9.61
CA VAL A 90 1.54 2.77 9.58
C VAL A 90 2.08 1.42 9.09
N PRO A 91 1.93 0.32 9.87
CA PRO A 91 2.29 -1.01 9.40
C PRO A 91 1.30 -1.48 8.34
N VAL A 92 1.79 -1.78 7.14
CA VAL A 92 1.01 -2.33 6.03
C VAL A 92 1.58 -3.69 5.68
N GLU A 93 0.78 -4.73 5.89
CA GLU A 93 1.08 -6.09 5.43
C GLU A 93 0.69 -6.23 3.96
N ILE A 94 1.67 -6.56 3.11
CA ILE A 94 1.45 -6.63 1.66
C ILE A 94 0.77 -7.96 1.30
N LYS A 95 -0.49 -7.85 0.86
CA LYS A 95 -1.26 -8.95 0.31
C LYS A 95 -1.06 -9.07 -1.21
N PRO A 96 -1.24 -10.27 -1.81
CA PRO A 96 -1.14 -10.45 -3.25
C PRO A 96 -2.07 -9.52 -4.06
N GLU A 97 -3.25 -9.21 -3.52
CA GLU A 97 -4.23 -8.31 -4.14
C GLU A 97 -3.74 -6.86 -4.32
N MET A 98 -2.67 -6.48 -3.63
CA MET A 98 -2.11 -5.14 -3.67
C MET A 98 -1.06 -4.95 -4.78
N ILE A 99 -0.73 -6.00 -5.54
CA ILE A 99 0.25 -5.92 -6.64
C ILE A 99 -0.17 -4.88 -7.67
N GLY A 100 0.77 -4.01 -8.07
CA GLY A 100 0.54 -2.96 -9.06
C GLY A 100 -0.09 -1.67 -8.51
N HIS A 101 -0.44 -1.63 -7.22
CA HIS A 101 -0.84 -0.42 -6.51
C HIS A 101 0.37 0.33 -5.94
N TYR A 102 0.16 1.60 -5.57
CA TYR A 102 1.17 2.39 -4.89
C TYR A 102 1.11 2.20 -3.37
N LEU A 103 2.25 2.10 -2.69
CA LEU A 103 2.31 1.96 -1.23
C LEU A 103 1.55 3.08 -0.50
N GLY A 104 1.58 4.29 -1.05
CA GLY A 104 0.90 5.46 -0.49
C GLY A 104 -0.62 5.36 -0.43
N GLU A 105 -1.25 4.46 -1.20
CA GLU A 105 -2.71 4.23 -1.18
C GLU A 105 -3.17 3.57 0.12
N PHE A 106 -2.30 2.78 0.75
CA PHE A 106 -2.61 2.04 1.97
C PHE A 106 -2.31 2.82 3.26
N ALA A 107 -1.67 3.99 3.15
CA ALA A 107 -1.33 4.84 4.29
C ALA A 107 -2.11 6.17 4.24
N ILE A 108 -3.30 6.17 4.81
CA ILE A 108 -4.17 7.36 4.85
C ILE A 108 -3.48 8.49 5.64
N THR A 109 -3.41 9.68 5.04
CA THR A 109 -2.78 10.87 5.64
C THR A 109 -3.70 11.65 6.56
N ASN A 110 -5.01 11.58 6.32
CA ASN A 110 -6.03 12.30 7.07
C ASN A 110 -6.89 11.34 7.88
N LYS A 111 -7.55 11.88 8.92
CA LYS A 111 -8.59 11.13 9.63
C LYS A 111 -9.92 11.40 8.94
N PRO A 112 -10.80 10.39 8.77
CA PRO A 112 -12.14 10.62 8.26
C PRO A 112 -12.87 11.60 9.19
N VAL A 113 -13.46 12.64 8.61
CA VAL A 113 -14.21 13.63 9.37
C VAL A 113 -15.54 13.02 9.75
N LYS A 114 -15.78 12.84 11.05
CA LYS A 114 -17.11 12.59 11.58
C LYS A 114 -17.68 13.93 11.99
N HIS A 115 -18.72 14.38 11.29
CA HIS A 115 -19.46 15.55 11.74
C HIS A 115 -20.14 15.23 13.08
N GLY A 116 -20.05 16.16 14.03
CA GLY A 116 -20.82 16.07 15.26
C GLY A 116 -22.31 16.28 14.99
N THR A 117 -23.12 15.99 16.00
CA THR A 117 -24.52 16.42 16.01
C THR A 117 -24.58 17.93 15.82
N PRO A 118 -25.56 18.48 15.07
CA PRO A 118 -25.77 19.91 15.03
C PRO A 118 -25.87 20.45 16.46
N GLY A 119 -25.25 21.60 16.74
CA GLY A 119 -25.44 22.27 18.02
C GLY A 119 -26.93 22.49 18.29
N ILE A 120 -27.31 22.51 19.56
CA ILE A 120 -28.70 22.79 19.97
C ILE A 120 -29.08 24.17 19.40
N GLY A 121 -30.13 24.21 18.57
CA GLY A 121 -30.58 25.43 17.90
C GLY A 121 -29.90 25.77 16.56
N ALA A 122 -28.93 24.99 16.07
CA ALA A 122 -28.28 25.22 14.78
C ALA A 122 -29.16 24.84 13.56
N SER A 123 -30.06 23.87 13.70
CA SER A 123 -31.06 23.51 12.69
C SER A 123 -32.46 23.46 13.33
N ARG A 124 -33.51 23.64 12.52
CA ARG A 124 -34.90 23.52 13.02
C ARG A 124 -35.18 22.15 13.65
N SER A 125 -34.49 21.10 13.19
CA SER A 125 -34.53 19.76 13.75
C SER A 125 -33.70 19.58 15.03
N SER A 126 -32.71 20.43 15.30
CA SER A 126 -31.88 20.36 16.51
C SER A 126 -32.38 21.22 17.66
N MET A 127 -33.49 21.95 17.49
CA MET A 127 -34.15 22.69 18.59
C MET A 127 -34.85 21.77 19.60
N TYR A 128 -35.27 20.57 19.18
CA TYR A 128 -36.03 19.63 20.01
C TYR A 128 -35.22 18.36 20.29
N VAL A 129 -33.99 18.54 20.77
CA VAL A 129 -33.22 17.42 21.34
C VAL A 129 -33.65 17.29 22.80
N PRO A 130 -34.31 16.18 23.21
CA PRO A 130 -34.69 15.99 24.61
C PRO A 130 -33.43 15.93 25.46
N LEU A 131 -33.26 16.88 26.38
CA LEU A 131 -32.28 16.78 27.45
C LEU A 131 -32.73 15.61 28.34
N LYS A 132 -31.91 14.56 28.40
CA LYS A 132 -32.13 13.44 29.31
C LYS A 132 -31.60 13.79 30.69
#